data_AF-A0A7J3XHB2-F1
#
_entry.id   AF-A0A7J3XHB2-F1
#
_cell.length_a   1.000
_cell.length_b   1.000
_cell.length_c   1.000
_cell.angle_alpha   90.00
_cell.angle_beta   90.00
_cell.angle_gamma   90.00
#
_symmetry.space_group_name_H-M   'P 1'
#
loop_
_entity.id
_entity.type
_entity.pdbx_description
1 polymer ?
#
loop_
_entity_poly.entity_id
_entity_poly.type
_entity_poly.pdbx_seq_one_letter_code
_entity_poly.pdbx_strand_id
1 'polypeptide(L)'
;MAGVATREYVDPSQLKVEDGVTLVRLARRAVEEYLRSGRVIELPEVEERLLAKGMTFTTIRKLLGGDLVLRGCIGYLVPVEPLAKNVVTTALAAAFEDPRFEPVSLEELDQLIFEVSVLSVPQDIKARGMERTREVEIGQDGLVVEYRVYKGVLLPEVPVEYCWDAETFLSETCIKAGLDPDCWLSDRVRVKKFVARVFRELTPRGEVVEV
;
A
#
# COMPACT_ATOMS: atom_id res chain seq x y z
N MET A 1 29.09 20.72 -8.84
CA MET A 1 28.53 20.32 -7.53
C MET A 1 27.09 20.82 -7.48
N ALA A 2 26.16 20.03 -7.98
CA ALA A 2 24.73 20.29 -7.81
C ALA A 2 24.32 19.57 -6.53
N GLY A 3 23.90 20.33 -5.52
CA GLY A 3 23.40 19.76 -4.27
C GLY A 3 22.19 18.88 -4.59
N VAL A 4 22.29 17.60 -4.26
CA VAL A 4 21.15 16.69 -4.26
C VAL A 4 20.20 17.22 -3.19
N ALA A 5 19.10 17.83 -3.60
CA ALA A 5 18.01 18.10 -2.68
C ALA A 5 17.56 16.74 -2.11
N THR A 6 17.95 16.45 -0.87
CA THR A 6 17.47 15.30 -0.12
C THR A 6 15.96 15.45 0.01
N ARG A 7 15.20 14.78 -0.87
CA ARG A 7 13.74 14.73 -0.76
C ARG A 7 13.41 14.13 0.60
N GLU A 8 12.54 14.80 1.35
CA GLU A 8 12.10 14.35 2.69
C GLU A 8 11.43 12.96 2.64
N TYR A 9 10.85 12.63 1.49
CA TYR A 9 10.10 11.39 1.25
C TYR A 9 10.63 10.61 0.07
N VAL A 10 10.58 9.27 0.18
CA VAL A 10 10.82 8.36 -0.93
C VAL A 10 9.68 8.45 -1.92
N ASP A 11 10.01 8.75 -3.17
CA ASP A 11 9.07 8.61 -4.28
C ASP A 11 9.25 7.22 -4.92
N PRO A 12 8.17 6.48 -5.23
CA PRO A 12 8.29 5.13 -5.80
C PRO A 12 9.10 5.09 -7.10
N SER A 13 9.11 6.15 -7.91
CA SER A 13 9.94 6.23 -9.12
C SER A 13 11.45 6.11 -8.87
N GLN A 14 11.90 6.31 -7.62
CA GLN A 14 13.31 6.23 -7.23
C GLN A 14 13.75 4.82 -6.84
N LEU A 15 12.80 3.90 -6.64
CA LEU A 15 13.11 2.53 -6.25
C LEU A 15 13.67 1.74 -7.43
N LYS A 16 14.49 0.74 -7.12
CA LYS A 16 14.89 -0.30 -8.05
C LYS A 16 14.14 -1.59 -7.70
N VAL A 17 14.19 -2.57 -8.59
CA VAL A 17 13.57 -3.88 -8.34
C VAL A 17 14.20 -4.54 -7.11
N GLU A 18 15.52 -4.39 -6.93
CA GLU A 18 16.24 -4.93 -5.77
C GLU A 18 15.79 -4.31 -4.44
N ASP A 19 15.37 -3.04 -4.47
CA ASP A 19 14.77 -2.40 -3.30
C ASP A 19 13.44 -3.06 -2.95
N GLY A 20 12.58 -3.28 -3.95
CA GLY A 20 11.32 -4.01 -3.79
C GLY A 20 11.51 -5.42 -3.23
N VAL A 21 12.49 -6.16 -3.76
CA VAL A 21 12.89 -7.49 -3.24
C VAL A 21 13.27 -7.39 -1.75
N THR A 22 14.05 -6.36 -1.39
CA THR A 22 14.47 -6.14 0.00
C THR A 22 13.27 -5.85 0.90
N LEU A 23 12.35 -4.98 0.48
CA LEU A 23 11.17 -4.61 1.25
C LEU A 23 10.22 -5.79 1.46
N VAL A 24 9.95 -6.59 0.42
CA VAL A 24 9.06 -7.76 0.53
C VAL A 24 9.66 -8.82 1.46
N ARG A 25 10.97 -9.09 1.33
CA ARG A 25 11.66 -10.02 2.24
C ARG A 25 11.68 -9.51 3.68
N LEU A 26 11.82 -8.20 3.87
CA LEU A 26 11.77 -7.56 5.18
C LEU A 26 10.37 -7.70 5.82
N ALA A 27 9.31 -7.47 5.05
CA ALA A 27 7.92 -7.65 5.48
C ALA A 27 7.67 -9.09 5.97
N ARG A 28 8.04 -10.09 5.17
CA ARG A 28 7.95 -11.49 5.56
C ARG A 28 8.74 -11.78 6.82
N ARG A 29 10.02 -11.41 6.84
CA ARG A 29 10.93 -11.69 7.98
C ARG A 29 10.39 -11.09 9.27
N ALA A 30 9.81 -9.90 9.23
CA ALA A 30 9.19 -9.27 10.40
C ALA A 30 8.07 -10.14 10.99
N VAL A 31 7.15 -10.60 10.15
CA VAL A 31 6.02 -11.44 10.57
C VAL A 31 6.50 -12.82 11.04
N GLU A 32 7.43 -13.45 10.33
CA GLU A 32 7.97 -14.76 10.70
C GLU A 32 8.70 -14.73 12.05
N GLU A 33 9.53 -13.73 12.29
CA GLU A 33 10.25 -13.60 13.57
C GLU A 33 9.28 -13.31 14.71
N TYR A 34 8.32 -12.41 14.49
CA TYR A 34 7.32 -12.08 15.52
C TYR A 34 6.49 -13.30 15.91
N LEU A 35 6.10 -14.13 14.96
CA LEU A 35 5.38 -15.38 15.23
C LEU A 35 6.23 -16.41 15.99
N ARG A 36 7.54 -16.46 15.76
CA ARG A 36 8.43 -17.44 16.39
C ARG A 36 8.90 -17.03 17.78
N SER A 37 9.19 -15.75 18.00
CA SER A 37 9.84 -15.27 19.21
C SER A 37 9.07 -14.17 19.95
N GLY A 38 8.00 -13.64 19.37
CA GLY A 38 7.26 -12.48 19.89
C GLY A 38 8.04 -11.17 19.78
N ARG A 39 9.17 -11.14 19.06
CA ARG A 39 10.04 -9.97 18.94
C ARG A 39 9.89 -9.31 17.59
N VAL A 40 9.87 -7.98 17.60
CA VAL A 40 10.01 -7.19 16.38
C VAL A 40 11.48 -7.22 15.96
N ILE A 41 11.73 -7.43 14.67
CA ILE A 41 13.09 -7.45 14.14
C ILE A 41 13.76 -6.08 14.27
N GLU A 42 15.06 -6.08 14.54
CA GLU A 42 15.89 -4.91 14.28
C GLU A 42 16.04 -4.72 12.78
N LEU A 43 16.07 -3.46 12.35
CA LEU A 43 16.22 -3.14 10.94
C LEU A 43 17.62 -3.56 10.47
N PRO A 44 17.75 -4.40 9.42
CA PRO A 44 19.05 -4.72 8.85
C PRO A 44 19.66 -3.50 8.17
N GLU A 45 20.94 -3.61 7.81
CA GLU A 45 21.55 -2.64 6.89
C GLU A 45 20.83 -2.70 5.54
N VAL A 46 20.38 -1.53 5.09
CA VAL A 46 19.63 -1.35 3.85
C VAL A 46 20.20 -0.16 3.09
N GLU A 47 19.91 -0.11 1.78
CA GLU A 47 20.27 1.03 0.94
C GLU A 47 19.76 2.35 1.53
N GLU A 48 20.58 3.41 1.44
CA GLU A 48 20.28 4.73 2.02
C GLU A 48 18.91 5.29 1.60
N ARG A 49 18.48 5.00 0.37
CA ARG A 49 17.18 5.43 -0.15
C ARG A 49 15.99 4.85 0.63
N LEU A 50 16.15 3.71 1.30
CA LEU A 50 15.11 3.08 2.11
C LEU A 50 15.05 3.63 3.55
N LEU A 51 16.00 4.49 3.92
CA LEU A 51 16.06 5.18 5.20
C LEU A 51 15.34 6.54 5.19
N ALA A 52 15.01 7.07 4.02
CA ALA A 52 14.12 8.22 3.89
C ALA A 52 12.67 7.81 4.23
N LYS A 53 11.85 8.78 4.66
CA LYS A 53 10.48 8.51 5.07
C LYS A 53 9.64 8.07 3.88
N GLY A 54 8.72 7.12 4.05
CA GLY A 54 7.91 6.62 2.94
C GLY A 54 6.53 6.16 3.38
N MET A 55 5.59 6.10 2.43
CA MET A 55 4.25 5.55 2.64
C MET A 55 4.16 4.17 2.02
N THR A 56 3.66 3.21 2.79
CA THR A 56 3.54 1.83 2.34
C THR A 56 2.22 1.23 2.74
N PHE A 57 1.77 0.29 1.91
CA PHE A 57 0.81 -0.73 2.29
C PHE A 57 1.52 -2.08 2.22
N THR A 58 1.29 -2.93 3.23
CA THR A 58 1.64 -4.34 3.14
C THR A 58 0.36 -5.13 2.98
N THR A 59 0.29 -5.88 1.90
CA THR A 59 -0.80 -6.81 1.61
C THR A 59 -0.29 -8.22 1.80
N ILE A 60 -1.02 -9.02 2.56
CA ILE A 60 -0.77 -10.45 2.74
C ILE A 60 -1.90 -11.18 2.01
N ARG A 61 -1.53 -12.09 1.11
CA ARG A 61 -2.46 -12.96 0.40
C ARG A 61 -2.18 -14.41 0.77
N LYS A 62 -3.19 -15.26 0.77
CA LYS A 62 -3.07 -16.70 0.98
C LYS A 62 -3.28 -17.43 -0.34
N LEU A 63 -2.34 -18.29 -0.70
CA LEU A 63 -2.43 -19.14 -1.88
C LEU A 63 -3.33 -20.35 -1.58
N LEU A 64 -4.52 -20.38 -2.18
CA LEU A 64 -5.53 -21.43 -2.00
C LEU A 64 -5.95 -21.97 -3.35
N GLY A 65 -5.68 -23.25 -3.64
CA GLY A 65 -6.12 -23.89 -4.88
C GLY A 65 -5.53 -23.29 -6.17
N GLY A 66 -4.46 -22.48 -6.07
CA GLY A 66 -3.87 -21.73 -7.18
C GLY A 66 -4.25 -20.26 -7.21
N ASP A 67 -5.25 -19.84 -6.42
CA ASP A 67 -5.73 -18.46 -6.36
C ASP A 67 -5.13 -17.71 -5.16
N LEU A 68 -4.95 -16.38 -5.31
CA LEU A 68 -4.49 -15.50 -4.24
C LEU A 68 -5.68 -14.81 -3.56
N VAL A 69 -5.97 -15.20 -2.33
CA VAL A 69 -7.06 -14.62 -1.53
C VAL A 69 -6.50 -13.62 -0.52
N LEU A 70 -7.13 -12.46 -0.37
CA LEU A 70 -6.71 -11.46 0.62
C LEU A 70 -6.76 -12.05 2.05
N ARG A 71 -5.66 -11.87 2.81
CA ARG A 71 -5.49 -12.36 4.18
C ARG A 71 -5.15 -11.27 5.20
N GLY A 72 -4.80 -10.08 4.72
CA GLY A 72 -4.60 -8.86 5.51
C GLY A 72 -4.06 -7.74 4.63
N CYS A 73 -4.43 -6.50 4.90
CA CYS A 73 -3.86 -5.33 4.21
C CYS A 73 -3.92 -4.11 5.11
N ILE A 74 -2.76 -3.58 5.48
CA ILE A 74 -2.62 -2.36 6.27
C ILE A 74 -1.54 -1.48 5.67
N GLY A 75 -1.78 -0.17 5.70
CA GLY A 75 -0.80 0.81 5.27
C GLY A 75 -1.05 2.19 5.84
N TYR A 76 -0.05 3.05 5.68
CA TYR A 76 -0.08 4.40 6.20
C TYR A 76 0.21 5.42 5.10
N LEU A 77 -0.69 6.39 4.97
CA LEU A 77 -0.59 7.51 4.03
C LEU A 77 0.11 8.74 4.64
N VAL A 78 0.71 8.60 5.82
CA VAL A 78 1.52 9.64 6.43
C VAL A 78 2.93 9.08 6.56
N PRO A 79 3.93 9.67 5.89
CA PRO A 79 5.31 9.20 5.92
C PRO A 79 5.96 9.62 7.25
N VAL A 80 5.61 8.94 8.35
CA VAL A 80 6.15 9.21 9.69
C VAL A 80 7.49 8.54 9.93
N GLU A 81 7.69 7.34 9.37
CA GLU A 81 8.85 6.49 9.59
C GLU A 81 9.67 6.30 8.31
N PRO A 82 10.98 6.00 8.43
CA PRO A 82 11.79 5.49 7.32
C PRO A 82 11.07 4.36 6.58
N LEU A 83 11.15 4.33 5.25
CA LEU A 83 10.43 3.37 4.40
C LEU A 83 10.62 1.92 4.85
N ALA A 84 11.87 1.50 5.10
CA ALA A 84 12.15 0.14 5.53
C ALA A 84 11.55 -0.18 6.91
N LYS A 85 11.55 0.78 7.83
CA LYS A 85 10.89 0.64 9.15
C LYS A 85 9.37 0.58 8.99
N ASN A 86 8.81 1.44 8.14
CA ASN A 86 7.38 1.48 7.88
C ASN A 86 6.87 0.13 7.35
N VAL A 87 7.64 -0.54 6.47
CA VAL A 87 7.31 -1.88 5.99
C VAL A 87 7.25 -2.91 7.12
N VAL A 88 8.16 -2.87 8.11
CA VAL A 88 8.07 -3.75 9.28
C VAL A 88 6.78 -3.48 10.05
N THR A 89 6.48 -2.21 10.30
CA THR A 89 5.27 -1.77 11.02
C THR A 89 4.00 -2.22 10.28
N THR A 90 3.88 -1.94 8.99
CA THR A 90 2.70 -2.30 8.19
C THR A 90 2.56 -3.80 7.97
N ALA A 91 3.66 -4.55 7.90
CA ALA A 91 3.61 -6.00 7.77
C ALA A 91 3.06 -6.68 9.04
N LEU A 92 3.52 -6.25 10.22
CA LEU A 92 2.99 -6.74 11.48
C LEU A 92 1.51 -6.36 11.63
N ALA A 93 1.15 -5.12 11.34
CA ALA A 93 -0.24 -4.69 11.41
C ALA A 93 -1.14 -5.45 10.40
N ALA A 94 -0.67 -5.68 9.17
CA ALA A 94 -1.41 -6.48 8.19
C ALA A 94 -1.61 -7.93 8.64
N ALA A 95 -0.63 -8.51 9.36
CA ALA A 95 -0.72 -9.88 9.86
C ALA A 95 -1.60 -10.03 11.10
N PHE A 96 -1.64 -9.03 11.99
CA PHE A 96 -2.21 -9.19 13.34
C PHE A 96 -3.28 -8.18 13.73
N GLU A 97 -3.43 -7.07 12.99
CA GLU A 97 -4.28 -5.94 13.38
C GLU A 97 -5.35 -5.59 12.31
N ASP A 98 -5.39 -6.29 11.18
CA ASP A 98 -6.48 -6.10 10.20
C ASP A 98 -7.80 -6.63 10.78
N PRO A 99 -8.78 -5.76 11.10
CA PRO A 99 -9.98 -6.15 11.85
C PRO A 99 -10.93 -7.07 11.08
N ARG A 100 -10.67 -7.30 9.79
CA ARG A 100 -11.45 -8.21 8.93
C ARG A 100 -11.04 -9.66 9.08
N PHE A 101 -9.88 -9.94 9.68
CA PHE A 101 -9.29 -11.27 9.75
C PHE A 101 -8.78 -11.58 11.15
N GLU A 102 -8.79 -12.86 11.51
CA GLU A 102 -8.05 -13.32 12.69
C GLU A 102 -6.54 -13.13 12.49
N PRO A 103 -5.75 -12.91 13.56
CA PRO A 103 -4.29 -12.86 13.48
C PRO A 103 -3.71 -14.07 12.73
N VAL A 104 -2.72 -13.83 11.87
CA VAL A 104 -2.00 -14.88 11.13
C VAL A 104 -1.35 -15.87 12.11
N SER A 105 -1.40 -17.16 11.82
CA SER A 105 -0.72 -18.19 12.60
C SER A 105 0.58 -18.69 11.94
N LEU A 106 1.42 -19.40 12.71
CA LEU A 106 2.67 -19.99 12.23
C LEU A 106 2.44 -20.98 11.07
N GLU A 107 1.36 -21.77 11.15
CA GLU A 107 1.03 -22.81 10.18
C GLU A 107 0.61 -22.24 8.82
N GLU A 108 0.16 -20.99 8.78
CA GLU A 108 -0.25 -20.34 7.54
C GLU A 108 0.95 -19.84 6.73
N LEU A 109 2.11 -19.59 7.35
CA LEU A 109 3.25 -18.88 6.76
C LEU A 109 3.73 -19.45 5.42
N ASP A 110 3.65 -20.76 5.26
CA ASP A 110 4.07 -21.50 4.05
C ASP A 110 3.07 -21.38 2.90
N GLN A 111 1.92 -20.75 3.14
CA GLN A 111 0.86 -20.49 2.16
C GLN A 111 0.69 -18.99 1.88
N LEU A 112 1.41 -18.11 2.59
CA LEU A 112 1.27 -16.68 2.45
C LEU A 112 2.18 -16.13 1.35
N ILE A 113 1.68 -15.11 0.66
CA ILE A 113 2.38 -14.25 -0.28
C ILE A 113 2.40 -12.86 0.31
N PHE A 114 3.60 -12.28 0.41
CA PHE A 114 3.79 -10.91 0.85
C PHE A 114 3.89 -9.97 -0.36
N GLU A 115 3.22 -8.85 -0.23
CA GLU A 115 3.16 -7.78 -1.21
C GLU A 115 3.39 -6.44 -0.50
N VAL A 116 4.24 -5.59 -1.07
CA VAL A 116 4.54 -4.25 -0.55
C VAL A 116 4.29 -3.23 -1.64
N SER A 117 3.34 -2.34 -1.39
CA SER A 117 3.05 -1.19 -2.25
C SER A 117 3.71 0.04 -1.65
N VAL A 118 4.61 0.69 -2.38
CA VAL A 118 5.25 1.96 -1.99
C VAL A 118 4.59 3.10 -2.73
N LEU A 119 4.10 4.09 -2.00
CA LEU A 119 3.22 5.14 -2.52
C LEU A 119 3.95 6.48 -2.67
N SER A 120 3.62 7.22 -3.72
CA SER A 120 3.96 8.64 -3.81
C SER A 120 3.15 9.47 -2.82
N VAL A 121 3.58 10.70 -2.56
CA VAL A 121 2.77 11.66 -1.78
C VAL A 121 1.45 11.93 -2.52
N PRO A 122 0.27 11.73 -1.89
CA PRO A 122 -1.00 12.02 -2.53
C PRO A 122 -1.16 13.50 -2.87
N GLN A 123 -1.57 13.79 -4.10
CA GLN A 123 -1.79 15.14 -4.63
C GLN A 123 -3.29 15.39 -4.82
N ASP A 124 -3.77 16.59 -4.47
CA ASP A 124 -5.19 16.93 -4.65
C ASP A 124 -5.57 16.96 -6.14
N ILE A 125 -6.69 16.34 -6.48
CA ILE A 125 -7.39 16.57 -7.74
C ILE A 125 -8.07 17.94 -7.65
N LYS A 126 -7.67 18.88 -8.50
CA LYS A 126 -8.18 20.26 -8.48
C LYS A 126 -9.52 20.40 -9.21
N ALA A 127 -9.82 19.48 -10.13
CA ALA A 127 -11.11 19.39 -10.80
C ALA A 127 -12.26 19.16 -9.79
N ARG A 128 -13.48 19.53 -10.20
CA ARG A 128 -14.70 19.53 -9.36
C ARG A 128 -15.84 18.83 -10.07
N GLY A 129 -16.77 18.29 -9.29
CA GLY A 129 -17.91 17.55 -9.84
C GLY A 129 -17.45 16.47 -10.81
N MET A 130 -18.20 16.32 -11.91
CA MET A 130 -17.92 15.33 -12.96
C MET A 130 -16.55 15.45 -13.61
N GLU A 131 -15.93 16.64 -13.64
CA GLU A 131 -14.61 16.82 -14.26
C GLU A 131 -13.50 16.04 -13.53
N ARG A 132 -13.73 15.61 -12.28
CA ARG A 132 -12.79 14.75 -11.55
C ARG A 132 -12.53 13.42 -12.27
N THR A 133 -13.50 12.88 -12.99
CA THR A 133 -13.34 11.60 -13.72
C THR A 133 -12.26 11.67 -14.80
N ARG A 134 -12.00 12.87 -15.36
CA ARG A 134 -10.98 13.08 -16.39
C ARG A 134 -9.56 13.19 -15.84
N GLU A 135 -9.41 13.34 -14.53
CA GLU A 135 -8.11 13.44 -13.86
C GLU A 135 -7.67 12.14 -13.21
N VAL A 136 -8.47 11.08 -13.32
CA VAL A 136 -8.20 9.76 -12.75
C VAL A 136 -7.83 8.81 -13.88
N GLU A 137 -6.61 8.26 -13.81
CA GLU A 137 -6.10 7.28 -14.77
C GLU A 137 -6.17 5.87 -14.16
N ILE A 138 -7.06 5.02 -14.68
CA ILE A 138 -7.26 3.65 -14.20
C ILE A 138 -6.00 2.80 -14.43
N GLY A 139 -5.59 2.07 -13.39
CA GLY A 139 -4.38 1.25 -13.39
C GLY A 139 -3.09 2.02 -13.09
N GLN A 140 -3.16 3.34 -12.94
CA GLN A 140 -2.03 4.19 -12.57
C GLN A 140 -2.28 4.92 -11.25
N ASP A 141 -3.45 5.55 -11.11
CA ASP A 141 -3.80 6.33 -9.95
C ASP A 141 -4.47 5.46 -8.88
N GLY A 142 -3.98 5.57 -7.64
CA GLY A 142 -4.71 5.24 -6.43
C GLY A 142 -5.43 6.47 -5.91
N LEU A 143 -6.54 6.29 -5.20
CA LEU A 143 -7.37 7.39 -4.73
C LEU A 143 -7.43 7.47 -3.20
N VAL A 144 -7.49 8.71 -2.71
CA VAL A 144 -7.80 9.02 -1.32
C VAL A 144 -8.99 9.99 -1.30
N VAL A 145 -10.05 9.61 -0.60
CA VAL A 145 -11.20 10.48 -0.32
C VAL A 145 -11.14 10.89 1.14
N GLU A 146 -11.23 12.20 1.41
CA GLU A 146 -11.22 12.77 2.76
C GLU A 146 -12.39 13.74 2.96
N TYR A 147 -13.15 13.55 4.03
CA TYR A 147 -14.15 14.50 4.50
C TYR A 147 -14.22 14.49 6.03
N ARG A 148 -13.78 15.59 6.67
CA ARG A 148 -13.68 15.69 8.14
C ARG A 148 -12.86 14.53 8.72
N VAL A 149 -13.50 13.60 9.43
CA VAL A 149 -12.89 12.40 10.04
C VAL A 149 -12.93 11.18 9.13
N TYR A 150 -13.74 11.22 8.06
CA TYR A 150 -13.91 10.11 7.12
C TYR A 150 -12.76 10.09 6.12
N LYS A 151 -12.20 8.90 5.92
CA LYS A 151 -11.07 8.69 5.01
C LYS A 151 -11.17 7.32 4.35
N GLY A 152 -11.16 7.32 3.02
CA GLY A 152 -11.15 6.12 2.18
C GLY A 152 -9.91 6.10 1.31
N VAL A 153 -9.36 4.92 1.09
CA VAL A 153 -8.16 4.70 0.27
C VAL A 153 -8.36 3.45 -0.55
N LEU A 154 -8.09 3.53 -1.84
CA LEU A 154 -8.01 2.38 -2.73
C LEU A 154 -6.75 2.49 -3.59
N LEU A 155 -6.06 1.36 -3.76
CA LEU A 155 -4.79 1.26 -4.48
C LEU A 155 -5.02 1.21 -6.00
N PRO A 156 -4.01 1.56 -6.84
CA PRO A 156 -4.15 1.60 -8.30
C PRO A 156 -4.62 0.31 -8.98
N GLU A 157 -4.30 -0.85 -8.40
CA GLU A 157 -4.63 -2.17 -8.93
C GLU A 157 -6.12 -2.54 -8.73
N VAL A 158 -6.78 -2.00 -7.70
CA VAL A 158 -8.16 -2.35 -7.36
C VAL A 158 -9.13 -2.08 -8.51
N PRO A 159 -9.20 -0.88 -9.13
CA PRO A 159 -10.14 -0.67 -10.23
C PRO A 159 -9.84 -1.55 -11.46
N VAL A 160 -8.60 -2.01 -11.64
CA VAL A 160 -8.24 -2.96 -12.70
C VAL A 160 -8.78 -4.35 -12.38
N GLU A 161 -8.57 -4.84 -11.15
CA GLU A 161 -9.06 -6.16 -10.70
C GLU A 161 -10.59 -6.29 -10.86
N TYR A 162 -11.33 -5.22 -10.63
CA TYR A 162 -12.79 -5.21 -10.68
C TYR A 162 -13.39 -4.61 -11.97
N CYS A 163 -12.56 -4.26 -12.96
CA CYS A 163 -12.97 -3.66 -14.23
C CYS A 163 -13.81 -2.38 -14.07
N TRP A 164 -13.43 -1.52 -13.12
CA TRP A 164 -14.10 -0.24 -12.84
C TRP A 164 -13.63 0.87 -13.77
N ASP A 165 -14.54 1.79 -14.09
CA ASP A 165 -14.20 3.07 -14.68
C ASP A 165 -13.87 4.13 -13.61
N ALA A 166 -13.46 5.32 -14.04
CA ALA A 166 -13.07 6.41 -13.13
C ALA A 166 -14.22 6.86 -12.21
N GLU A 167 -15.46 6.87 -12.70
CA GLU A 167 -16.64 7.26 -11.93
C GLU A 167 -16.95 6.24 -10.83
N THR A 168 -16.94 4.95 -11.18
CA THR A 168 -17.12 3.85 -10.24
C THR A 168 -15.99 3.85 -9.22
N PHE A 169 -14.74 4.05 -9.64
CA PHE A 169 -13.59 4.07 -8.74
C PHE A 169 -13.64 5.21 -7.70
N LEU A 170 -14.05 6.41 -8.13
CA LEU A 170 -14.32 7.53 -7.21
C LEU A 170 -15.42 7.19 -6.22
N SER A 171 -16.49 6.55 -6.69
CA SER A 171 -17.65 6.20 -5.88
C SER A 171 -17.34 5.11 -4.86
N GLU A 172 -16.63 4.07 -5.25
CA GLU A 172 -16.14 3.01 -4.35
C GLU A 172 -15.13 3.56 -3.33
N THR A 173 -14.33 4.56 -3.69
CA THR A 173 -13.44 5.23 -2.73
C THR A 173 -14.23 6.04 -1.70
N CYS A 174 -15.35 6.68 -2.09
CA CYS A 174 -16.29 7.30 -1.14
C CYS A 174 -16.90 6.26 -0.19
N ILE A 175 -17.39 5.13 -0.73
CA ILE A 175 -17.95 4.03 0.08
C ILE A 175 -16.91 3.51 1.07
N LYS A 176 -15.66 3.34 0.62
CA LYS A 176 -14.53 2.93 1.46
C LYS A 176 -14.24 3.93 2.58
N ALA A 177 -14.54 5.22 2.37
CA ALA A 177 -14.44 6.25 3.39
C ALA A 177 -15.60 6.23 4.40
N GLY A 178 -16.64 5.42 4.17
CA GLY A 178 -17.89 5.43 4.92
C GLY A 178 -18.80 6.60 4.55
N LEU A 179 -18.73 7.07 3.30
CA LEU A 179 -19.52 8.18 2.76
C LEU A 179 -20.45 7.70 1.64
N ASP A 180 -21.41 8.55 1.26
CA ASP A 180 -22.29 8.30 0.13
C ASP A 180 -21.49 8.15 -1.18
N PRO A 181 -21.89 7.25 -2.11
CA PRO A 181 -21.11 6.97 -3.32
C PRO A 181 -20.85 8.20 -4.20
N ASP A 182 -21.72 9.21 -4.17
CA ASP A 182 -21.61 10.43 -4.98
C ASP A 182 -20.88 11.58 -4.23
N CYS A 183 -20.30 11.32 -3.05
CA CYS A 183 -19.67 12.34 -2.21
C CYS A 183 -18.58 13.14 -2.93
N TRP A 184 -17.90 12.50 -3.88
CA TRP A 184 -16.83 13.07 -4.69
C TRP A 184 -17.33 14.14 -5.66
N LEU A 185 -18.64 14.34 -5.84
CA LEU A 185 -19.17 15.49 -6.58
C LEU A 185 -19.08 16.79 -5.77
N SER A 186 -18.99 16.70 -4.44
CA SER A 186 -18.99 17.86 -3.55
C SER A 186 -17.61 18.53 -3.48
N ASP A 187 -17.61 19.86 -3.56
CA ASP A 187 -16.43 20.71 -3.30
C ASP A 187 -15.93 20.64 -1.85
N ARG A 188 -16.74 20.10 -0.93
CA ARG A 188 -16.35 19.91 0.48
C ARG A 188 -15.51 18.65 0.68
N VAL A 189 -15.55 17.73 -0.27
CA VAL A 189 -14.80 16.48 -0.23
C VAL A 189 -13.47 16.69 -0.97
N ARG A 190 -12.37 16.38 -0.28
CA ARG A 190 -11.04 16.36 -0.90
C ARG A 190 -10.83 15.00 -1.52
N VAL A 191 -10.51 15.00 -2.80
CA VAL A 191 -10.08 13.81 -3.54
C VAL A 191 -8.62 14.02 -3.90
N LYS A 192 -7.78 13.05 -3.56
CA LYS A 192 -6.36 13.04 -3.92
C LYS A 192 -6.05 11.80 -4.73
N LYS A 193 -5.04 11.91 -5.58
CA LYS A 193 -4.46 10.78 -6.30
C LYS A 193 -3.00 10.57 -5.95
N PHE A 194 -2.54 9.34 -6.04
CA PHE A 194 -1.15 8.94 -5.86
C PHE A 194 -0.83 7.81 -6.82
N VAL A 195 0.46 7.59 -7.09
CA VAL A 195 0.91 6.38 -7.77
C VAL A 195 1.55 5.44 -6.76
N ALA A 196 1.52 4.14 -7.04
CA ALA A 196 2.22 3.15 -6.25
C ALA A 196 3.07 2.25 -7.14
N ARG A 197 4.17 1.74 -6.59
CA ARG A 197 4.88 0.58 -7.15
C ARG A 197 4.70 -0.58 -6.22
N VAL A 198 4.32 -1.71 -6.78
CA VAL A 198 3.91 -2.90 -6.03
C VAL A 198 4.93 -4.00 -6.29
N PHE A 199 5.45 -4.57 -5.21
CA PHE A 199 6.40 -5.69 -5.27
C PHE A 199 5.81 -6.88 -4.54
N ARG A 200 5.88 -8.08 -5.12
CA ARG A 200 5.18 -9.25 -4.62
C ARG A 200 5.97 -10.53 -4.80
N GLU A 201 5.88 -11.45 -3.84
CA GLU A 201 6.34 -12.83 -4.03
C GLU A 201 5.47 -13.59 -5.05
N LEU A 202 6.06 -14.33 -5.98
CA LEU A 202 5.31 -15.20 -6.90
C LEU A 202 4.81 -16.48 -6.21
N THR A 203 5.63 -17.02 -5.32
CA THR A 203 5.33 -18.17 -4.47
C THR A 203 5.83 -17.89 -3.05
N PRO A 204 5.33 -18.56 -2.01
CA PRO A 204 5.79 -18.31 -0.65
C PRO A 204 7.32 -18.45 -0.54
N ARG A 205 8.02 -17.38 -0.12
CA ARG A 205 9.50 -17.29 -0.05
C ARG A 205 10.22 -17.40 -1.40
N GLY A 206 9.49 -17.26 -2.50
CA GLY A 206 9.99 -17.40 -3.85
C GLY A 206 10.63 -16.12 -4.40
N GLU A 207 10.63 -16.06 -5.73
CA GLU A 207 11.02 -14.86 -6.48
C GLU A 207 10.06 -13.71 -6.16
N VAL A 208 10.63 -12.50 -6.06
CA VAL A 208 9.85 -11.26 -5.91
C VAL A 208 9.91 -10.51 -7.23
N VAL A 209 8.74 -10.09 -7.71
CA VAL A 209 8.57 -9.32 -8.94
C VAL A 209 7.89 -8.00 -8.65
N GLU A 210 8.08 -7.03 -9.53
CA GLU A 210 7.22 -5.84 -9.60
C GLU A 210 5.96 -6.19 -10.41
N VAL A 211 4.79 -5.79 -9.92
CA VAL A 211 3.47 -6.08 -10.52
C VAL A 211 2.73 -4.83 -10.91
#